data_AF-A0AAV9TV31-F1
#
_entry.id   AF-A0AAV9TV31-F1
#
_cell.length_a   1.000
_cell.length_b   1.000
_cell.length_c   1.000
_cell.angle_alpha   90.00
_cell.angle_beta   90.00
_cell.angle_gamma   90.00
#
_symmetry.space_group_name_H-M   'P 1'
#
loop_
_entity.id
_entity.type
_entity.pdbx_description
1 polymer ?
#
loop_
_entity_poly.entity_id
_entity_poly.type
_entity_poly.pdbx_seq_one_letter_code
_entity_poly.pdbx_strand_id
1 'polypeptide(L)'
;MASQEQNMPFIRNLASSDRKLRTQALSSLQTFLGSHRSLARLDALKLWKGLFYAMWMCDRPVPQQNLAAELAALTSCVRADDVPVWLAAFWETMAAQWTDIDVLRMEKFLLLVRRTFAAGLQWVRDGAYADARADALLAVYAEFPFELEGDLRKVPVGMRLHGVDIWVDELERLGMLDADAEGGEKAVAFAKRLSQIVEPLKRSPVKTVRAKVAEAVEDERLPWTERKADNEVADATATGADGAMDEDDDEEWGGIDDK
;
A
#
# COMPACT_ATOMS: atom_id res chain seq x y z
N MET A 1 29.33 -19.63 5.06
CA MET A 1 30.14 -18.47 5.45
C MET A 1 29.37 -17.72 6.51
N ALA A 2 29.90 -17.61 7.72
CA ALA A 2 29.23 -16.90 8.81
C ALA A 2 29.09 -15.42 8.41
N SER A 3 27.85 -14.97 8.23
CA SER A 3 27.52 -13.56 8.09
C SER A 3 28.15 -12.82 9.26
N GLN A 4 29.10 -11.93 8.97
CA GLN A 4 29.55 -10.95 9.96
C GLN A 4 28.29 -10.30 10.52
N GLU A 5 28.00 -10.51 11.80
CA GLU A 5 27.02 -9.69 12.49
C GLU A 5 27.56 -8.28 12.47
N GLN A 6 27.18 -7.52 11.45
CA GLN A 6 27.46 -6.10 11.41
C GLN A 6 26.75 -5.52 12.60
N ASN A 7 27.54 -5.10 13.58
CA ASN A 7 27.03 -4.50 14.79
C ASN A 7 26.29 -3.22 14.39
N MET A 8 24.96 -3.24 14.48
CA MET A 8 24.08 -2.10 14.26
C MET A 8 23.63 -1.57 15.64
N PRO A 9 24.53 -0.94 16.42
CA PRO A 9 24.26 -0.57 17.82
C PRO A 9 23.09 0.42 17.95
N PHE A 10 22.82 1.19 16.89
CA PHE A 10 21.74 2.17 16.86
C PHE A 10 20.34 1.54 16.80
N ILE A 11 20.19 0.25 16.44
CA ILE A 11 18.86 -0.40 16.35
C ILE A 11 18.13 -0.35 17.68
N ARG A 12 18.84 -0.59 18.79
CA ARG A 12 18.24 -0.53 20.14
C ARG A 12 17.70 0.86 20.46
N ASN A 13 18.33 1.91 19.91
CA ASN A 13 17.93 3.29 20.13
C ASN A 13 16.74 3.72 19.25
N LEU A 14 16.43 3.01 18.16
CA LEU A 14 15.22 3.27 17.36
C LEU A 14 13.94 3.07 18.19
N ALA A 15 13.93 2.09 19.09
CA ALA A 15 12.81 1.80 19.99
C ALA A 15 12.92 2.49 21.36
N SER A 16 13.87 3.40 21.55
CA SER A 16 14.06 4.10 22.83
C SER A 16 12.84 4.97 23.18
N SER A 17 12.49 5.10 24.46
CA SER A 17 11.47 6.05 24.92
C SER A 17 11.92 7.51 24.76
N ASP A 18 13.23 7.78 24.76
CA ASP A 18 13.79 9.11 24.53
C ASP A 18 13.74 9.50 23.04
N ARG A 19 12.98 10.57 22.75
CA ARG A 19 12.85 11.14 21.39
C ARG A 19 14.20 11.52 20.78
N LYS A 20 15.12 12.10 21.55
CA LYS A 20 16.43 12.54 21.04
C LYS A 20 17.26 11.34 20.58
N LEU A 21 17.26 10.26 21.35
CA LEU A 21 17.94 9.01 20.98
C LEU A 21 17.34 8.39 19.72
N ARG A 22 16.01 8.40 19.56
CA ARG A 22 15.36 7.92 18.33
C ARG A 22 15.76 8.75 17.11
N THR A 23 15.72 10.08 17.21
CA THR A 23 16.11 10.98 16.10
C THR A 23 17.57 10.79 15.70
N GLN A 24 18.48 10.65 16.67
CA GLN A 24 19.89 10.36 16.38
C GLN A 24 20.08 8.98 15.73
N ALA A 25 19.33 7.97 16.17
CA ALA A 25 19.35 6.64 15.59
C ALA A 25 18.85 6.62 14.14
N LEU A 26 17.79 7.40 13.82
CA LEU A 26 17.29 7.55 12.45
C LEU A 26 18.31 8.22 11.53
N SER A 27 18.99 9.28 11.99
CA SER A 27 20.07 9.91 11.22
C SER A 27 21.26 8.97 10.98
N SER A 28 21.60 8.16 12.00
CA SER A 28 22.63 7.12 11.88
C SER A 28 22.22 6.05 10.87
N LEU A 29 20.95 5.66 10.85
CA LEU A 29 20.41 4.70 9.89
C LEU A 29 20.47 5.22 8.46
N GLN A 30 20.09 6.47 8.20
CA GLN A 30 20.20 7.08 6.86
C GLN A 30 21.64 7.01 6.32
N THR A 31 22.61 7.34 7.17
CA THR A 31 24.04 7.26 6.82
C THR A 31 24.49 5.81 6.58
N PHE A 32 24.02 4.88 7.40
CA PHE A 32 24.29 3.45 7.25
C PHE A 32 23.77 2.91 5.91
N LEU A 33 22.50 3.21 5.57
CA LEU A 33 21.87 2.74 4.33
C LEU A 33 22.59 3.30 3.09
N GLY A 34 22.97 4.58 3.11
CA GLY A 34 23.65 5.22 1.98
C GLY A 34 25.10 4.77 1.77
N SER A 35 25.78 4.31 2.82
CA SER A 35 27.17 3.84 2.76
C SER A 35 27.32 2.32 2.57
N HIS A 36 26.21 1.58 2.61
CA HIS A 36 26.24 0.13 2.62
C HIS A 36 26.59 -0.50 1.27
N ARG A 37 27.36 -1.59 1.28
CA ARG A 37 27.75 -2.30 0.05
C ARG A 37 26.73 -3.33 -0.44
N SER A 38 25.87 -3.84 0.42
CA SER A 38 24.81 -4.78 0.07
C SER A 38 23.99 -5.02 1.32
N LEU A 39 22.67 -4.92 1.24
CA LEU A 39 21.81 -5.12 2.40
C LEU A 39 21.33 -6.57 2.46
N ALA A 40 21.79 -7.33 3.46
CA ALA A 40 21.28 -8.68 3.66
C ALA A 40 19.84 -8.65 4.20
N ARG A 41 19.02 -9.61 3.79
CA ARG A 41 17.62 -9.75 4.24
C ARG A 41 17.47 -9.76 5.76
N LEU A 42 18.35 -10.49 6.47
CA LEU A 42 18.29 -10.56 7.93
C LEU A 42 18.54 -9.19 8.58
N ASP A 43 19.43 -8.37 8.02
CA ASP A 43 19.72 -7.04 8.53
C ASP A 43 18.57 -6.08 8.24
N ALA A 44 17.98 -6.15 7.05
CA ALA A 44 16.76 -5.42 6.71
C ALA A 44 15.60 -5.75 7.68
N LEU A 45 15.41 -7.03 8.03
CA LEU A 45 14.39 -7.45 9.01
C LEU A 45 14.68 -6.93 10.42
N LYS A 46 15.93 -6.97 10.87
CA LYS A 46 16.32 -6.39 12.18
C LYS A 46 16.05 -4.88 12.22
N LEU A 47 16.36 -4.18 11.14
CA LEU A 47 16.11 -2.74 10.99
C LEU A 47 14.62 -2.44 11.03
N TRP A 48 13.82 -3.08 10.19
CA TRP A 48 12.37 -2.85 10.15
C TRP A 48 11.66 -3.21 11.44
N LYS A 49 12.12 -4.25 12.16
CA LYS A 49 11.62 -4.52 13.51
C LYS A 49 11.89 -3.36 14.47
N GLY A 50 13.07 -2.74 14.41
CA GLY A 50 13.38 -1.53 15.18
C GLY A 50 12.50 -0.33 14.80
N LEU A 51 12.28 -0.11 13.50
CA LEU A 51 11.44 0.98 12.99
C LEU A 51 9.95 0.78 13.30
N PHE A 52 9.48 -0.47 13.28
CA PHE A 52 8.12 -0.83 13.72
C PHE A 52 7.90 -0.37 15.17
N TYR A 53 8.82 -0.68 16.09
CA TYR A 53 8.69 -0.24 17.47
C TYR A 53 8.91 1.28 17.64
N ALA A 54 9.70 1.92 16.77
CA ALA A 54 9.77 3.38 16.74
C ALA A 54 8.39 4.01 16.45
N MET A 55 7.66 3.47 15.46
CA MET A 55 6.29 3.87 15.16
C MET A 55 5.32 3.49 16.30
N TRP A 56 5.48 2.30 16.88
CA TRP A 56 4.67 1.82 18.01
C TRP A 56 4.67 2.78 19.19
N MET A 57 5.85 3.32 19.55
CA MET A 57 6.04 4.25 20.67
C MET A 57 5.68 5.71 20.34
N CYS A 58 5.25 6.01 19.11
CA CYS A 58 4.85 7.34 18.71
C CYS A 58 3.34 7.55 18.93
N ASP A 59 2.97 8.33 19.95
CA ASP A 59 1.57 8.47 20.39
C ASP A 59 0.89 9.79 19.99
N ARG A 60 1.65 10.75 19.45
CA ARG A 60 1.11 12.06 19.07
C ARG A 60 0.80 12.10 17.57
N PRO A 61 -0.36 12.62 17.13
CA PRO A 61 -0.78 12.56 15.72
C PRO A 61 0.21 13.17 14.73
N VAL A 62 0.63 14.43 14.93
CA VAL A 62 1.57 15.09 14.02
C VAL A 62 2.93 14.36 13.97
N PRO A 63 3.54 13.97 15.10
CA PRO A 63 4.72 13.11 15.10
C PRO A 63 4.53 11.76 14.39
N GLN A 64 3.37 11.11 14.46
CA GLN A 64 3.11 9.86 13.73
C GLN A 64 3.14 10.09 12.21
N GLN A 65 2.50 11.17 11.73
CA GLN A 65 2.51 11.51 10.30
C GLN A 65 3.92 11.79 9.79
N ASN A 66 4.68 12.60 10.54
CA ASN A 66 6.07 12.91 10.20
C ASN A 66 6.93 11.65 10.21
N LEU A 67 6.81 10.82 11.25
CA LEU A 67 7.56 9.58 11.35
C LEU A 67 7.21 8.61 10.22
N ALA A 68 5.94 8.48 9.83
CA ALA A 68 5.55 7.63 8.71
C ALA A 68 6.19 8.09 7.40
N ALA A 69 6.25 9.40 7.16
CA ALA A 69 6.93 9.99 6.01
C ALA A 69 8.46 9.77 6.07
N GLU A 70 9.09 10.01 7.22
CA GLU A 70 10.53 9.80 7.43
C GLU A 70 10.93 8.33 7.21
N LEU A 71 10.16 7.39 7.75
CA LEU A 71 10.42 5.95 7.60
C LEU A 71 10.28 5.50 6.15
N ALA A 72 9.23 5.94 5.44
CA ALA A 72 9.05 5.63 4.03
C ALA A 72 10.17 6.22 3.16
N ALA A 73 10.63 7.44 3.48
CA ALA A 73 11.69 8.13 2.77
C ALA A 73 13.05 7.41 2.86
N LEU A 74 13.28 6.57 3.88
CA LEU A 74 14.48 5.73 3.97
C LEU A 74 14.70 4.86 2.73
N THR A 75 13.63 4.49 2.01
CA THR A 75 13.72 3.74 0.74
C THR A 75 14.64 4.44 -0.28
N SER A 76 14.63 5.78 -0.32
CA SER A 76 15.51 6.56 -1.20
C SER A 76 16.98 6.60 -0.75
N CYS A 77 17.24 6.30 0.53
CA CYS A 77 18.60 6.20 1.07
C CYS A 77 19.22 4.82 0.82
N VAL A 78 18.41 3.82 0.49
CA VAL A 78 18.89 2.47 0.16
C VAL A 78 19.44 2.46 -1.25
N ARG A 79 20.52 1.71 -1.48
CA ARG A 79 21.01 1.44 -2.83
C ARG A 79 19.92 0.82 -3.69
N ALA A 80 19.84 1.23 -4.96
CA ALA A 80 18.78 0.77 -5.86
C ALA A 80 18.65 -0.76 -5.92
N ASP A 81 19.76 -1.51 -5.96
CA ASP A 81 19.75 -2.98 -6.00
C ASP A 81 19.19 -3.63 -4.72
N ASP A 82 19.26 -2.93 -3.59
CA ASP A 82 18.87 -3.41 -2.27
C ASP A 82 17.42 -3.00 -1.90
N VAL A 83 16.79 -2.11 -2.69
CA VAL A 83 15.41 -1.64 -2.45
C VAL A 83 14.40 -2.80 -2.40
N PRO A 84 14.44 -3.82 -3.29
CA PRO A 84 13.52 -4.94 -3.19
C PRO A 84 13.66 -5.73 -1.89
N VAL A 85 14.89 -5.94 -1.41
CA VAL A 85 15.17 -6.61 -0.12
C VAL A 85 14.66 -5.77 1.04
N TRP A 86 14.87 -4.45 0.99
CA TRP A 86 14.38 -3.51 1.98
C TRP A 86 12.85 -3.50 2.07
N LEU A 87 12.15 -3.44 0.94
CA LEU A 87 10.69 -3.43 0.89
C LEU A 87 10.09 -4.79 1.26
N ALA A 88 10.69 -5.91 0.82
CA ALA A 88 10.24 -7.24 1.25
C ALA A 88 10.33 -7.37 2.78
N ALA A 89 11.44 -6.93 3.39
CA ALA A 89 11.58 -6.95 4.84
C ALA A 89 10.55 -6.05 5.56
N PHE A 90 10.13 -4.93 4.98
CA PHE A 90 9.02 -4.12 5.48
C PHE A 90 7.74 -4.94 5.53
N TRP A 91 7.34 -5.52 4.40
CA TRP A 91 6.09 -6.26 4.28
C TRP A 91 6.07 -7.50 5.17
N GLU A 92 7.18 -8.24 5.26
CA GLU A 92 7.33 -9.36 6.18
C GLU A 92 7.16 -8.92 7.65
N THR A 93 7.79 -7.80 8.03
CA THR A 93 7.66 -7.27 9.40
C THR A 93 6.23 -6.86 9.70
N MET A 94 5.57 -6.18 8.77
CA MET A 94 4.17 -5.78 8.92
C MET A 94 3.24 -7.00 8.99
N ALA A 95 3.44 -8.00 8.13
CA ALA A 95 2.64 -9.22 8.11
C ALA A 95 2.77 -10.01 9.42
N ALA A 96 3.98 -10.13 9.94
CA ALA A 96 4.24 -10.84 11.20
C ALA A 96 3.67 -10.13 12.43
N GLN A 97 3.36 -8.82 12.36
CA GLN A 97 2.87 -8.04 13.50
C GLN A 97 1.43 -7.57 13.35
N TRP A 98 0.82 -7.69 12.17
CA TRP A 98 -0.44 -7.03 11.84
C TRP A 98 -1.58 -7.33 12.81
N THR A 99 -1.70 -8.60 13.19
CA THR A 99 -2.77 -9.09 14.08
C THR A 99 -2.56 -8.68 15.55
N ASP A 100 -1.35 -8.29 15.92
CA ASP A 100 -1.00 -7.85 17.27
C ASP A 100 -1.18 -6.33 17.45
N ILE A 101 -1.44 -5.60 16.36
CA ILE A 101 -1.74 -4.17 16.40
C ILE A 101 -3.18 -3.98 16.88
N ASP A 102 -3.34 -3.38 18.05
CA ASP A 102 -4.67 -3.03 18.56
C ASP A 102 -5.29 -1.86 17.76
N VAL A 103 -6.61 -1.75 17.87
CA VAL A 103 -7.42 -0.79 17.10
C VAL A 103 -6.95 0.66 17.30
N LEU A 104 -6.48 1.04 18.50
CA LEU A 104 -6.04 2.42 18.80
C LEU A 104 -4.71 2.77 18.12
N ARG A 105 -3.93 1.76 17.70
CA ARG A 105 -2.65 1.94 17.01
C ARG A 105 -2.76 1.72 15.50
N MET A 106 -3.86 1.15 15.01
CA MET A 106 -3.98 0.73 13.62
C MET A 106 -3.77 1.87 12.62
N GLU A 107 -4.36 3.05 12.85
CA GLU A 107 -4.31 4.15 11.87
C GLU A 107 -2.90 4.58 11.47
N LYS A 108 -1.98 4.72 12.43
CA LYS A 108 -0.60 5.11 12.13
C LYS A 108 0.17 4.04 11.34
N PHE A 109 -0.18 2.77 11.52
CA PHE A 109 0.40 1.67 10.74
C PHE A 109 -0.22 1.57 9.34
N LEU A 110 -1.52 1.82 9.19
CA LEU A 110 -2.14 1.98 7.87
C LEU A 110 -1.49 3.13 7.09
N LEU A 111 -1.23 4.26 7.74
CA LEU A 111 -0.51 5.38 7.14
C LEU A 111 0.93 5.01 6.76
N LEU A 112 1.66 4.30 7.62
CA LEU A 112 3.02 3.83 7.32
C LEU A 112 3.04 2.90 6.10
N VAL A 113 2.08 1.97 6.01
CA VAL A 113 1.92 1.12 4.81
C VAL A 113 1.67 1.96 3.58
N ARG A 114 0.75 2.93 3.64
CA ARG A 114 0.43 3.80 2.50
C ARG A 114 1.66 4.58 2.02
N ARG A 115 2.43 5.18 2.94
CA ARG A 115 3.66 5.92 2.61
C ARG A 115 4.76 5.01 2.06
N THR A 116 4.93 3.80 2.60
CA THR A 116 5.97 2.87 2.16
C THR A 116 5.63 2.23 0.81
N PHE A 117 4.35 1.91 0.57
CA PHE A 117 3.86 1.53 -0.75
C PHE A 117 4.19 2.63 -1.77
N ALA A 118 3.84 3.87 -1.47
CA ALA A 118 4.13 4.95 -2.39
C ALA A 118 5.63 5.22 -2.61
N ALA A 119 6.48 4.99 -1.59
CA ALA A 119 7.93 5.07 -1.75
C ALA A 119 8.48 4.00 -2.72
N GLY A 120 7.87 2.81 -2.77
CA GLY A 120 8.18 1.80 -3.79
C GLY A 120 7.82 2.28 -5.20
N LEU A 121 6.61 2.81 -5.38
CA LEU A 121 6.19 3.40 -6.66
C LEU A 121 7.12 4.55 -7.11
N GLN A 122 7.46 5.45 -6.18
CA GLN A 122 8.40 6.55 -6.43
C GLN A 122 9.77 6.02 -6.89
N TRP A 123 10.28 4.92 -6.31
CA TRP A 123 11.55 4.33 -6.72
C TRP A 123 11.56 3.83 -8.17
N VAL A 124 10.42 3.31 -8.66
CA VAL A 124 10.27 2.93 -10.08
C VAL A 124 10.22 4.17 -10.97
N ARG A 125 9.44 5.19 -10.57
CA ARG A 125 9.34 6.47 -11.28
C ARG A 125 10.71 7.16 -11.39
N ASP A 126 11.47 7.25 -10.31
CA ASP A 126 12.81 7.84 -10.27
C ASP A 126 13.83 7.03 -11.09
N GLY A 127 13.55 5.74 -11.30
CA GLY A 127 14.30 4.88 -12.22
C GLY A 127 13.81 4.94 -13.67
N ALA A 128 13.01 5.95 -14.03
CA ALA A 128 12.42 6.13 -15.35
C ALA A 128 11.68 4.88 -15.88
N TYR A 129 11.04 4.14 -14.96
CA TYR A 129 10.29 2.92 -15.27
C TYR A 129 11.14 1.82 -15.90
N ALA A 130 12.43 1.73 -15.56
CA ALA A 130 13.29 0.65 -16.00
C ALA A 130 12.69 -0.72 -15.63
N ASP A 131 12.63 -1.65 -16.59
CA ASP A 131 11.97 -2.94 -16.41
C ASP A 131 12.47 -3.71 -15.19
N ALA A 132 13.79 -3.73 -14.97
CA ALA A 132 14.37 -4.38 -13.79
C ALA A 132 13.82 -3.84 -12.46
N ARG A 133 13.56 -2.53 -12.35
CA ARG A 133 12.96 -1.96 -11.13
C ARG A 133 11.47 -2.25 -11.05
N ALA A 134 10.76 -2.13 -12.18
CA ALA A 134 9.34 -2.44 -12.26
C ALA A 134 9.07 -3.90 -11.89
N ASP A 135 9.80 -4.85 -12.49
CA ASP A 135 9.72 -6.29 -12.21
C ASP A 135 10.00 -6.57 -10.74
N ALA A 136 11.07 -6.00 -10.19
CA ALA A 136 11.45 -6.25 -8.81
C ALA A 136 10.41 -5.71 -7.81
N LEU A 137 9.84 -4.52 -8.05
CA LEU A 137 8.78 -3.99 -7.20
C LEU A 137 7.50 -4.83 -7.30
N LEU A 138 7.09 -5.17 -8.53
CA LEU A 138 5.88 -5.96 -8.78
C LEU A 138 6.00 -7.36 -8.16
N ALA A 139 7.18 -7.97 -8.17
CA ALA A 139 7.43 -9.23 -7.48
C ALA A 139 7.20 -9.10 -5.97
N VAL A 140 7.71 -8.05 -5.33
CA VAL A 140 7.46 -7.78 -3.90
C VAL A 140 5.96 -7.54 -3.65
N TYR A 141 5.28 -6.77 -4.50
CA TYR A 141 3.86 -6.50 -4.31
C TYR A 141 2.97 -7.73 -4.54
N ALA A 142 3.29 -8.57 -5.52
CA ALA A 142 2.62 -9.85 -5.75
C ALA A 142 2.86 -10.83 -4.60
N GLU A 143 4.02 -10.77 -3.95
CA GLU A 143 4.32 -11.65 -2.82
C GLU A 143 3.57 -11.29 -1.53
N PHE A 144 3.31 -9.99 -1.31
CA PHE A 144 2.76 -9.49 -0.06
C PHE A 144 1.36 -8.85 -0.21
N PRO A 145 1.20 -7.55 -0.50
CA PRO A 145 -0.13 -6.92 -0.52
C PRO A 145 -1.09 -7.57 -1.54
N PHE A 146 -0.58 -8.16 -2.62
CA PHE A 146 -1.35 -8.85 -3.65
C PHE A 146 -1.05 -10.35 -3.72
N GLU A 147 -0.76 -10.95 -2.57
CA GLU A 147 -0.62 -12.41 -2.44
C GLU A 147 -1.94 -13.09 -2.87
N LEU A 148 -1.86 -14.12 -3.71
CA LEU A 148 -3.00 -14.73 -4.41
C LEU A 148 -3.56 -15.97 -3.70
N GLU A 149 -2.70 -16.82 -3.14
CA GLU A 149 -3.05 -18.10 -2.53
C GLU A 149 -3.96 -17.93 -1.32
N GLY A 150 -3.91 -16.76 -0.68
CA GLY A 150 -4.68 -16.43 0.50
C GLY A 150 -4.18 -17.12 1.76
N ASP A 151 -2.88 -17.42 1.82
CA ASP A 151 -2.26 -17.95 3.04
C ASP A 151 -2.22 -16.85 4.12
N LEU A 152 -3.23 -16.89 5.00
CA LEU A 152 -3.37 -15.95 6.12
C LEU A 152 -2.20 -15.99 7.10
N ARG A 153 -1.40 -17.07 7.10
CA ARG A 153 -0.18 -17.17 7.93
C ARG A 153 0.97 -16.38 7.32
N LYS A 154 0.97 -16.21 5.99
CA LYS A 154 1.94 -15.40 5.27
C LYS A 154 1.54 -13.94 5.24
N VAL A 155 0.32 -13.64 4.82
CA VAL A 155 -0.20 -12.26 4.71
C VAL A 155 -1.58 -12.16 5.34
N PRO A 156 -1.71 -11.43 6.47
CA PRO A 156 -3.00 -11.18 7.10
C PRO A 156 -3.99 -10.48 6.16
N VAL A 157 -5.26 -10.85 6.24
CA VAL A 157 -6.32 -10.32 5.36
C VAL A 157 -6.40 -8.79 5.37
N GLY A 158 -6.19 -8.16 6.53
CA GLY A 158 -6.23 -6.70 6.66
C GLY A 158 -5.17 -5.98 5.83
N MET A 159 -4.00 -6.58 5.64
CA MET A 159 -2.96 -6.03 4.77
C MET A 159 -3.34 -6.10 3.30
N ARG A 160 -3.97 -7.22 2.88
CA ARG A 160 -4.43 -7.39 1.49
C ARG A 160 -5.53 -6.39 1.18
N LEU A 161 -6.50 -6.24 2.08
CA LEU A 161 -7.57 -5.25 1.94
C LEU A 161 -7.00 -3.83 1.84
N HIS A 162 -6.07 -3.47 2.74
CA HIS A 162 -5.46 -2.14 2.70
C HIS A 162 -4.62 -1.90 1.44
N GLY A 163 -3.90 -2.93 0.95
CA GLY A 163 -3.17 -2.84 -0.33
C GLY A 163 -4.11 -2.56 -1.52
N VAL A 164 -5.27 -3.22 -1.55
CA VAL A 164 -6.32 -2.98 -2.56
C VAL A 164 -6.95 -1.60 -2.41
N ASP A 165 -7.08 -1.09 -1.18
CA ASP A 165 -7.66 0.23 -0.92
C ASP A 165 -6.77 1.39 -1.40
N ILE A 166 -5.45 1.22 -1.46
CA ILE A 166 -4.52 2.34 -1.68
C ILE A 166 -3.85 2.38 -3.05
N TRP A 167 -3.87 1.31 -3.84
CA TRP A 167 -2.99 1.23 -5.01
C TRP A 167 -3.33 2.24 -6.10
N VAL A 168 -4.62 2.46 -6.39
CA VAL A 168 -5.07 3.49 -7.35
C VAL A 168 -4.78 4.89 -6.82
N ASP A 169 -5.11 5.15 -5.55
CA ASP A 169 -4.86 6.43 -4.89
C ASP A 169 -3.38 6.84 -4.96
N GLU A 170 -2.46 5.91 -4.71
CA GLU A 170 -1.04 6.22 -4.70
C GLU A 170 -0.45 6.33 -6.11
N LEU A 171 -1.01 5.64 -7.12
CA LEU A 171 -0.68 5.87 -8.52
C LEU A 171 -1.13 7.28 -8.96
N GLU A 172 -2.37 7.66 -8.66
CA GLU A 172 -2.92 8.98 -8.98
C GLU A 172 -2.09 10.09 -8.31
N ARG A 173 -1.82 9.96 -7.00
CA ARG A 173 -1.03 10.94 -6.24
C ARG A 173 0.37 11.14 -6.82
N LEU A 174 0.94 10.12 -7.44
CA LEU A 174 2.26 10.18 -8.09
C LEU A 174 2.19 10.57 -9.58
N GLY A 175 1.02 10.89 -10.11
CA GLY A 175 0.82 11.25 -11.52
C GLY A 175 1.07 10.08 -12.47
N MET A 176 0.85 8.84 -12.02
CA MET A 176 1.16 7.63 -12.79
C MET A 176 -0.02 7.12 -13.62
N LEU A 177 -1.12 7.89 -13.66
CA LEU A 177 -2.33 7.60 -14.45
C LEU A 177 -2.53 8.59 -15.59
N ASP A 178 -1.74 9.66 -15.68
CA ASP A 178 -1.86 10.67 -16.73
C ASP A 178 -0.97 10.29 -17.93
N ALA A 179 -1.58 9.86 -19.03
CA ALA A 179 -0.87 9.49 -20.25
C ALA A 179 -0.28 10.70 -21.00
N ASP A 180 -0.88 11.88 -20.82
CA ASP A 180 -0.52 13.11 -21.54
C ASP A 180 0.65 13.84 -20.89
N ALA A 181 0.99 13.48 -19.65
CA ALA A 181 2.15 14.01 -18.93
C ALA A 181 3.49 13.54 -19.53
N GLU A 182 4.58 14.28 -19.26
CA GLU A 182 5.92 13.88 -19.67
C GLU A 182 6.31 12.54 -19.05
N GLY A 183 6.57 11.53 -19.90
CA GLY A 183 6.81 10.14 -19.45
C GLY A 183 5.55 9.36 -19.08
N GLY A 184 4.36 9.91 -19.34
CA GLY A 184 3.04 9.35 -19.03
C GLY A 184 2.81 7.96 -19.63
N GLU A 185 3.22 7.72 -20.88
CA GLU A 185 3.09 6.40 -21.52
C GLU A 185 3.73 5.27 -20.70
N LYS A 186 4.96 5.50 -20.20
CA LYS A 186 5.67 4.52 -19.36
C LYS A 186 5.01 4.37 -17.99
N ALA A 187 4.50 5.48 -17.44
CA ALA A 187 3.80 5.49 -16.17
C ALA A 187 2.51 4.66 -16.22
N VAL A 188 1.69 4.89 -17.24
CA VAL A 188 0.45 4.14 -17.49
C VAL A 188 0.73 2.69 -17.83
N ALA A 189 1.80 2.40 -18.60
CA ALA A 189 2.23 1.02 -18.86
C ALA A 189 2.61 0.29 -17.57
N PHE A 190 3.34 0.94 -16.66
CA PHE A 190 3.63 0.38 -15.34
C PHE A 190 2.36 0.20 -14.49
N ALA A 191 1.48 1.19 -14.45
CA ALA A 191 0.20 1.11 -13.73
C ALA A 191 -0.64 -0.09 -14.22
N LYS A 192 -0.64 -0.34 -15.53
CA LYS A 192 -1.32 -1.50 -16.12
C LYS A 192 -0.72 -2.83 -15.67
N ARG A 193 0.61 -2.90 -15.56
CA ARG A 193 1.32 -4.08 -15.02
C ARG A 193 1.01 -4.31 -13.54
N LEU A 194 0.86 -3.24 -12.75
CA LEU A 194 0.39 -3.33 -11.37
C LEU A 194 -1.05 -3.86 -11.31
N SER A 195 -1.96 -3.35 -12.14
CA SER A 195 -3.31 -3.89 -12.24
C SER A 195 -3.32 -5.40 -12.60
N GLN A 196 -2.41 -5.86 -13.46
CA GLN A 196 -2.29 -7.29 -13.81
C GLN A 196 -1.91 -8.21 -12.63
N ILE A 197 -1.27 -7.70 -11.58
CA ILE A 197 -1.02 -8.48 -10.35
C ILE A 197 -2.14 -8.34 -9.33
N VAL A 198 -2.96 -7.29 -9.42
CA VAL A 198 -4.13 -7.07 -8.54
C VAL A 198 -5.35 -7.86 -9.03
N GLU A 199 -5.61 -7.85 -10.34
CA GLU A 199 -6.78 -8.48 -10.98
C GLU A 199 -6.99 -9.97 -10.60
N PRO A 200 -5.94 -10.82 -10.52
CA PRO A 200 -6.11 -12.22 -10.11
C PRO A 200 -6.76 -12.40 -8.73
N LEU A 201 -6.68 -11.41 -7.84
CA LEU A 201 -7.29 -11.48 -6.51
C LEU A 201 -8.83 -11.48 -6.57
N LYS A 202 -9.47 -11.23 -7.72
CA LYS A 202 -10.89 -11.55 -7.96
C LYS A 202 -11.20 -13.04 -7.69
N ARG A 203 -10.19 -13.91 -7.68
CA ARG A 203 -10.32 -15.35 -7.35
C ARG A 203 -9.83 -15.69 -5.93
N SER A 204 -9.51 -14.69 -5.11
CA SER A 204 -9.07 -14.89 -3.72
C SER A 204 -10.06 -15.76 -2.94
N PRO A 205 -9.58 -16.65 -2.03
CA PRO A 205 -10.47 -17.43 -1.18
C PRO A 205 -11.34 -16.55 -0.25
N VAL A 206 -10.90 -15.31 0.02
CA VAL A 206 -11.60 -14.37 0.89
C VAL A 206 -12.61 -13.52 0.12
N LYS A 207 -13.91 -13.63 0.46
CA LYS A 207 -15.01 -12.91 -0.22
C LYS A 207 -14.84 -11.40 -0.23
N THR A 208 -14.44 -10.81 0.89
CA THR A 208 -14.27 -9.35 1.02
C THR A 208 -13.14 -8.83 0.14
N VAL A 209 -12.04 -9.58 0.02
CA VAL A 209 -10.94 -9.26 -0.90
C VAL A 209 -11.44 -9.28 -2.34
N ARG A 210 -12.20 -10.31 -2.75
CA ARG A 210 -12.76 -10.38 -4.12
C ARG A 210 -13.64 -9.17 -4.43
N ALA A 211 -14.52 -8.79 -3.51
CA ALA A 211 -15.43 -7.65 -3.69
C ALA A 211 -14.65 -6.34 -3.85
N LYS A 212 -13.69 -6.07 -2.96
CA LYS A 212 -12.86 -4.86 -3.03
C LYS A 212 -12.02 -4.80 -4.31
N VAL A 213 -11.45 -5.92 -4.74
CA VAL A 213 -10.67 -5.96 -5.98
C VAL A 213 -11.55 -5.75 -7.20
N ALA A 214 -12.76 -6.30 -7.21
CA ALA A 214 -13.70 -6.11 -8.31
C ALA A 214 -14.11 -4.64 -8.49
N GLU A 215 -14.17 -3.87 -7.40
CA GLU A 215 -14.37 -2.42 -7.44
C GLU A 215 -13.09 -1.69 -7.87
N ALA A 216 -11.97 -1.97 -7.21
CA ALA A 216 -10.74 -1.19 -7.38
C ALA A 216 -10.12 -1.26 -8.78
N VAL A 217 -10.29 -2.36 -9.51
CA VAL A 217 -9.77 -2.51 -10.89
C VAL A 217 -10.67 -1.88 -11.96
N GLU A 218 -11.90 -1.52 -11.58
CA GLU A 218 -12.87 -0.79 -12.41
C GLU A 218 -12.93 0.70 -12.01
N ASP A 219 -11.98 1.17 -11.19
CA ASP A 219 -11.90 2.57 -10.75
C ASP A 219 -11.81 3.52 -11.96
N GLU A 220 -12.65 4.56 -11.97
CA GLU A 220 -12.81 5.50 -13.08
C GLU A 220 -11.56 6.34 -13.39
N ARG A 221 -10.61 6.40 -12.44
CA ARG A 221 -9.32 7.09 -12.61
C ARG A 221 -8.34 6.28 -13.46
N LEU A 222 -8.58 4.98 -13.64
CA LEU A 222 -7.68 4.13 -14.41
C LEU A 222 -7.82 4.43 -15.92
N PRO A 223 -6.71 4.64 -16.65
CA PRO A 223 -6.79 5.04 -18.07
C PRO A 223 -7.41 4.02 -19.03
N TRP A 224 -7.56 2.78 -18.59
CA TRP A 224 -8.11 1.67 -19.38
C TRP A 224 -9.50 1.25 -18.93
N THR A 225 -10.07 1.85 -17.89
CA THR A 225 -11.48 1.64 -17.57
C THR A 225 -12.30 2.52 -18.51
N GLU A 226 -13.35 1.94 -19.09
CA GLU A 226 -14.25 2.72 -19.94
C GLU A 226 -14.87 3.80 -19.04
N ARG A 227 -14.59 5.07 -19.34
CA ARG A 227 -15.35 6.16 -18.75
C ARG A 227 -16.79 5.91 -19.18
N LYS A 228 -17.67 5.55 -18.24
CA LYS A 228 -19.12 5.63 -18.43
C LYS A 228 -19.48 7.11 -18.59
N ALA A 229 -19.10 7.70 -19.71
CA ALA A 229 -19.45 9.06 -20.07
C ALA A 229 -20.91 9.06 -20.48
N ASP A 230 -21.77 9.55 -19.58
CA ASP A 230 -22.95 10.38 -19.89
C ASP A 230 -23.90 9.89 -20.99
N ASN A 231 -24.29 8.61 -20.99
CA ASN A 231 -25.43 8.16 -21.81
C ASN A 231 -26.79 8.29 -21.11
N GLU A 232 -26.89 9.07 -20.03
CA GLU A 232 -28.14 9.34 -19.30
C GLU A 232 -28.79 10.70 -19.64
N VAL A 233 -28.18 11.52 -20.52
CA VAL A 233 -28.77 12.84 -20.88
C VAL A 233 -29.43 12.86 -22.28
N ALA A 234 -29.43 11.75 -23.01
CA ALA A 234 -29.97 11.68 -24.37
C ALA A 234 -31.32 10.96 -24.53
N ASP A 235 -31.89 10.37 -23.47
CA ASP A 235 -33.14 9.60 -23.55
C ASP A 235 -34.29 10.16 -22.67
N ALA A 236 -34.28 11.47 -22.41
CA ALA A 236 -35.37 12.15 -21.67
C ALA A 236 -36.19 13.12 -22.53
N THR A 237 -36.01 13.13 -23.86
CA THR A 237 -36.74 14.05 -24.76
C THR A 237 -37.29 13.36 -26.01
N ALA A 238 -37.99 12.25 -25.86
CA ALA A 238 -38.95 11.83 -26.89
C ALA A 238 -40.12 11.00 -26.33
N THR A 239 -41.29 11.62 -26.38
CA THR A 239 -42.65 11.05 -26.39
C THR A 239 -43.34 10.78 -25.04
N GLY A 240 -44.36 11.59 -24.77
CA GLY A 240 -45.33 11.41 -23.70
C GLY A 240 -46.63 10.75 -24.18
N ALA A 241 -47.52 10.54 -23.20
CA ALA A 241 -48.90 10.02 -23.26
C ALA A 241 -49.00 8.54 -23.68
N ASP A 242 -49.57 7.60 -22.92
CA ASP A 242 -50.81 7.63 -22.13
C ASP A 242 -50.91 6.36 -21.23
N GLY A 243 -51.62 6.44 -20.10
CA GLY A 243 -52.57 5.37 -19.70
C GLY A 243 -52.19 4.28 -18.68
N ALA A 244 -52.54 4.55 -17.41
CA ALA A 244 -53.32 3.69 -16.49
C ALA A 244 -52.69 2.48 -15.72
N MET A 245 -52.85 2.55 -14.38
CA MET A 245 -53.24 1.49 -13.40
C MET A 245 -52.27 0.31 -13.19
N ASP A 246 -52.04 -0.26 -12.00
CA ASP A 246 -52.35 0.00 -10.59
C ASP A 246 -51.51 -1.04 -9.78
N GLU A 247 -51.53 -0.94 -8.45
CA GLU A 247 -51.18 -1.96 -7.43
C GLU A 247 -49.71 -2.10 -6.97
N ASP A 248 -49.40 -1.34 -5.90
CA ASP A 248 -49.09 -1.81 -4.54
C ASP A 248 -48.28 -3.11 -4.37
N ASP A 249 -47.11 -3.01 -3.75
CA ASP A 249 -46.93 -3.52 -2.37
C ASP A 249 -45.60 -3.02 -1.79
N ASP A 250 -45.71 -2.11 -0.83
CA ASP A 250 -44.64 -1.64 0.05
C ASP A 250 -44.47 -2.65 1.20
N GLU A 251 -43.38 -3.43 1.22
CA GLU A 251 -42.99 -4.19 2.42
C GLU A 251 -42.29 -3.26 3.43
N GLU A 252 -43.14 -2.68 4.28
CA GLU A 252 -42.89 -1.83 5.43
C GLU A 252 -41.97 -2.50 6.47
N TRP A 253 -40.93 -1.76 6.84
CA TRP A 253 -39.89 -2.12 7.80
C TRP A 253 -40.45 -2.16 9.24
N GLY A 254 -40.61 -3.37 9.80
CA GLY A 254 -41.13 -3.59 11.15
C GLY A 254 -40.23 -3.05 12.26
N GLY A 255 -40.71 -2.03 12.97
CA GLY A 255 -40.09 -1.46 14.16
C GLY A 255 -39.97 -2.45 15.32
N ILE A 256 -38.96 -2.21 16.17
CA ILE A 256 -38.68 -2.96 17.40
C ILE A 256 -39.58 -2.41 18.53
N ASP A 257 -40.40 -3.27 19.13
CA ASP A 257 -41.14 -2.97 20.37
C ASP A 257 -40.25 -3.22 21.59
N ASP A 258 -40.10 -2.18 22.43
CA ASP A 258 -39.54 -2.26 23.79
C ASP A 258 -40.58 -2.85 24.76
N LYS A 259 -40.16 -3.87 25.52
CA LYS A 259 -40.75 -4.26 26.82
C LYS A 259 -39.68 -4.71 27.80
#